data_AF-A0A920G7Y7-F1
#
_entry.id   AF-A0A920G7Y7-F1
#
_cell.length_a   1.000
_cell.length_b   1.000
_cell.length_c   1.000
_cell.angle_alpha   90.00
_cell.angle_beta   90.00
_cell.angle_gamma   90.00
#
_symmetry.space_group_name_H-M   'P 1'
#
loop_
_entity.id
_entity.type
_entity.pdbx_description
1 polymer ?
#
loop_
_entity_poly.entity_id
_entity_poly.type
_entity_poly.pdbx_seq_one_letter_code
_entity_poly.pdbx_strand_id
1 'polypeptide(L)'
;MDDDAENTDVPDSDGDGNPDYLDIDSDNDGIFDVVEGGDGDLDTNGDGVIDSNDTGFEDLDGDGMDDDSELTSVPDTDNDGKPDYLISTLTTTAYSML
;
A
#
# COMPACT_ATOMS: atom_id res chain seq x y z
N MET A 1 -11.43 -38.23 6.58
CA MET A 1 -11.04 -37.04 7.35
C MET A 1 -10.58 -36.10 6.26
N ASP A 2 -11.48 -35.21 5.86
CA ASP A 2 -11.31 -34.26 4.76
C ASP A 2 -10.84 -32.98 5.45
N ASP A 3 -9.58 -32.61 5.26
CA ASP A 3 -8.94 -31.41 5.81
C ASP A 3 -8.81 -30.29 4.76
N ASP A 4 -9.61 -30.36 3.69
CA ASP A 4 -9.53 -29.51 2.50
C ASP A 4 -10.37 -28.21 2.58
N ALA A 5 -10.50 -27.57 3.75
CA ALA A 5 -11.23 -26.29 3.82
C ALA A 5 -10.76 -25.37 4.95
N GLU A 6 -9.46 -25.10 5.03
CA GLU A 6 -9.04 -23.78 5.50
C GLU A 6 -8.79 -22.96 4.24
N ASN A 7 -9.77 -22.13 3.87
CA ASN A 7 -9.47 -21.04 2.96
C ASN A 7 -8.45 -20.19 3.72
N THR A 8 -7.19 -20.23 3.31
CA THR A 8 -6.30 -19.13 3.67
C THR A 8 -6.88 -17.95 2.93
N ASP A 9 -7.79 -17.23 3.59
CA ASP A 9 -8.34 -15.97 3.09
C ASP A 9 -7.11 -15.08 2.89
N VAL A 10 -6.69 -15.01 1.64
CA VAL A 10 -5.68 -14.07 1.23
C VAL A 10 -6.33 -12.70 1.42
N PRO A 11 -5.69 -11.76 2.14
CA PRO A 11 -6.20 -10.41 2.26
C PRO A 11 -6.49 -9.85 0.87
N ASP A 12 -7.73 -9.41 0.68
CA ASP A 12 -8.32 -8.87 -0.54
C ASP A 12 -9.32 -7.80 -0.06
N SER A 13 -8.85 -6.57 0.02
CA SER A 13 -9.50 -5.46 0.71
C SER A 13 -10.58 -4.82 -0.16
N ASP A 14 -10.42 -4.79 -1.47
CA ASP A 14 -11.41 -4.31 -2.44
C ASP A 14 -12.35 -5.41 -2.98
N GLY A 15 -11.98 -6.68 -2.82
CA GLY A 15 -12.76 -7.83 -3.24
C GLY A 15 -12.73 -8.09 -4.75
N ASP A 16 -11.72 -7.60 -5.47
CA ASP A 16 -11.59 -7.78 -6.93
C ASP A 16 -11.01 -9.15 -7.32
N GLY A 17 -10.51 -9.91 -6.33
CA GLY A 17 -9.92 -11.23 -6.49
C GLY A 17 -8.40 -11.21 -6.65
N ASN A 18 -7.75 -10.04 -6.60
CA ASN A 18 -6.33 -9.88 -6.44
C ASN A 18 -6.00 -9.81 -4.95
N PRO A 19 -4.97 -10.55 -4.49
CA PRO A 19 -4.42 -10.34 -3.17
C PRO A 19 -3.90 -8.92 -2.95
N ASP A 20 -4.11 -8.34 -1.76
CA ASP A 20 -3.56 -7.04 -1.34
C ASP A 20 -2.04 -6.94 -1.55
N TYR A 21 -1.30 -8.04 -1.42
CA TYR A 21 0.16 -8.04 -1.63
C TYR A 21 0.60 -8.04 -3.10
N LEU A 22 -0.34 -8.19 -4.04
CA LEU A 22 -0.12 -8.13 -5.50
C LEU A 22 -0.87 -6.98 -6.15
N ASP A 23 -1.84 -6.40 -5.46
CA ASP A 23 -2.52 -5.21 -5.93
C ASP A 23 -1.62 -3.98 -5.76
N ILE A 24 -1.80 -3.01 -6.64
CA ILE A 24 -1.15 -1.70 -6.59
C ILE A 24 -2.03 -0.65 -5.92
N ASP A 25 -3.32 -0.95 -5.78
CA ASP A 25 -4.38 -0.13 -5.19
C ASP A 25 -5.33 -1.10 -4.46
N SER A 26 -4.91 -1.58 -3.29
CA SER A 26 -5.54 -2.68 -2.55
C SER A 26 -6.97 -2.39 -2.11
N ASP A 27 -7.38 -1.12 -2.05
CA ASP A 27 -8.74 -0.71 -1.73
C ASP A 27 -9.51 -0.06 -2.90
N ASN A 28 -8.83 0.12 -4.04
CA ASN A 28 -9.35 0.59 -5.31
C ASN A 28 -10.02 1.96 -5.22
N ASP A 29 -9.45 2.83 -4.39
CA ASP A 29 -9.95 4.19 -4.17
C ASP A 29 -9.34 5.23 -5.13
N GLY A 30 -8.33 4.82 -5.90
CA GLY A 30 -7.64 5.60 -6.91
C GLY A 30 -6.37 6.29 -6.43
N ILE A 31 -5.91 5.99 -5.22
CA ILE A 31 -4.56 6.29 -4.72
C ILE A 31 -3.79 4.97 -4.64
N PHE A 32 -2.55 4.93 -5.14
CA PHE A 32 -1.76 3.70 -5.09
C PHE A 32 -1.26 3.42 -3.67
N ASP A 33 -1.11 2.14 -3.34
CA ASP A 33 -0.62 1.65 -2.05
C ASP A 33 0.75 2.25 -1.69
N VAL A 34 1.60 2.53 -2.70
CA VAL A 34 2.91 3.18 -2.50
C VAL A 34 2.77 4.60 -1.94
N VAL A 35 1.72 5.32 -2.33
CA VAL A 35 1.46 6.68 -1.88
C VAL A 35 0.88 6.68 -0.47
N GLU A 36 -0.08 5.79 -0.20
CA GLU A 36 -0.71 5.65 1.12
C GLU A 36 0.21 4.95 2.14
N GLY A 37 1.13 4.12 1.66
CA GLY A 37 2.22 3.49 2.42
C GLY A 37 3.31 4.48 2.85
N GLY A 38 3.24 5.73 2.42
CA GLY A 38 4.18 6.79 2.81
C GLY A 38 5.39 6.95 1.90
N ASP A 39 5.48 6.17 0.82
CA ASP A 39 6.59 6.16 -0.14
C ASP A 39 6.24 6.84 -1.47
N GLY A 40 5.11 7.55 -1.55
CA GLY A 40 4.67 8.21 -2.78
C GLY A 40 5.63 9.27 -3.32
N ASP A 41 6.54 9.79 -2.50
CA ASP A 41 7.60 10.71 -2.94
C ASP A 41 8.72 9.97 -3.73
N LEU A 42 8.84 8.65 -3.56
CA LEU A 42 9.81 7.79 -4.25
C LEU A 42 9.28 7.31 -5.62
N ASP A 43 7.96 7.15 -5.77
CA ASP A 43 7.29 6.94 -7.07
C ASP A 43 7.19 8.26 -7.85
N THR A 44 8.31 8.67 -8.42
CA THR A 44 8.43 9.94 -9.15
C THR A 44 7.73 9.95 -10.50
N ASN A 45 7.44 8.77 -11.04
CA ASN A 45 6.83 8.58 -12.35
C ASN A 45 5.30 8.41 -12.26
N GLY A 46 4.80 8.02 -11.08
CA GLY A 46 3.38 7.92 -10.74
C GLY A 46 2.71 6.69 -11.37
N ASP A 47 3.42 5.58 -11.52
CA ASP A 47 2.87 4.32 -12.03
C ASP A 47 2.51 3.31 -10.92
N GLY A 48 2.68 3.69 -9.66
CA GLY A 48 2.31 2.90 -8.49
C GLY A 48 3.40 1.92 -8.05
N VAL A 49 4.60 1.97 -8.66
CA VAL A 49 5.70 1.06 -8.34
C VAL A 49 7.01 1.84 -8.27
N ILE A 50 7.74 1.69 -7.16
CA ILE A 50 9.09 2.23 -7.03
C ILE A 50 10.05 1.30 -7.77
N ASP A 51 10.60 1.75 -8.89
CA ASP A 51 11.54 0.96 -9.68
C ASP A 51 12.66 1.79 -10.33
N SER A 52 13.47 1.13 -11.16
CA SER A 52 14.60 1.77 -11.86
C SER A 52 14.24 2.91 -12.81
N ASN A 53 12.95 3.12 -13.11
CA ASN A 53 12.44 4.25 -13.90
C ASN A 53 12.21 5.49 -13.03
N ASP A 54 12.24 5.36 -11.70
CA ASP A 54 12.12 6.48 -10.77
C ASP A 54 13.43 7.22 -10.54
N THR A 55 13.31 8.54 -10.40
CA THR A 55 14.44 9.39 -10.12
C THR A 55 14.79 9.29 -8.65
N GLY A 56 15.94 8.71 -8.34
CA GLY A 56 16.40 8.53 -6.97
C GLY A 56 16.35 7.09 -6.49
N PHE A 57 15.90 6.15 -7.32
CA PHE A 57 15.91 4.73 -6.98
C PHE A 57 17.31 4.23 -6.59
N GLU A 58 17.48 3.81 -5.34
CA GLU A 58 18.70 3.24 -4.78
C GLU A 58 18.38 1.89 -4.11
N ASP A 59 18.82 0.79 -4.73
CA ASP A 59 18.81 -0.57 -4.17
C ASP A 59 20.26 -1.00 -3.94
N LEU A 60 20.79 -0.76 -2.73
CA LEU A 60 22.20 -1.00 -2.42
C LEU A 60 22.47 -2.47 -2.06
N ASP A 61 21.50 -3.14 -1.47
CA ASP A 61 21.65 -4.50 -0.97
C ASP A 61 21.17 -5.58 -1.95
N GLY A 62 20.47 -5.17 -3.01
CA GLY A 62 20.06 -5.98 -4.15
C GLY A 62 18.84 -6.85 -3.88
N ASP A 63 18.00 -6.50 -2.91
CA ASP A 63 16.79 -7.24 -2.57
C ASP A 63 15.57 -6.85 -3.43
N GLY A 64 15.68 -5.75 -4.17
CA GLY A 64 14.69 -5.26 -5.11
C GLY A 64 13.71 -4.23 -4.54
N MET A 65 13.85 -3.82 -3.27
CA MET A 65 13.24 -2.62 -2.73
C MET A 65 14.19 -1.42 -2.83
N ASP A 66 13.62 -0.22 -2.69
CA ASP A 66 14.40 1.00 -2.52
C ASP A 66 14.83 1.14 -1.05
N ASP A 67 16.12 1.42 -0.82
CA ASP A 67 16.72 1.58 0.51
C ASP A 67 15.99 2.66 1.36
N ASP A 68 15.44 3.71 0.73
CA ASP A 68 14.71 4.78 1.44
C ASP A 68 13.31 4.31 1.88
N SER A 69 12.66 3.39 1.13
CA SER A 69 11.36 2.78 1.49
C SER A 69 11.48 1.80 2.66
N GLU A 70 12.60 1.11 2.82
CA GLU A 70 12.80 0.18 3.94
C GLU A 70 12.69 0.82 5.34
N LEU A 71 12.99 2.12 5.41
CA LEU A 71 12.97 2.88 6.67
C LEU A 71 11.63 3.55 6.94
N THR A 72 10.70 3.55 5.99
CA THR A 72 9.42 4.22 6.16
C THR A 72 8.51 3.40 7.05
N SER A 73 7.80 4.11 7.92
CA SER A 73 6.79 3.50 8.78
C SER A 73 5.46 3.58 8.07
N VAL A 74 4.75 2.45 8.01
CA VAL A 74 3.39 2.37 7.47
C VAL A 74 2.46 3.40 8.14
N PRO A 75 1.88 4.32 7.35
CA PRO A 75 0.89 5.27 7.82
C PRO A 75 -0.41 4.58 8.27
N ASP A 76 -0.96 5.12 9.36
CA ASP A 76 -2.27 4.80 9.92
C ASP A 76 -2.85 6.13 10.40
N THR A 77 -3.57 6.80 9.50
CA THR A 77 -4.06 8.16 9.68
C THR A 77 -5.25 8.23 10.64
N ASP A 78 -6.07 7.18 10.70
CA ASP A 78 -7.28 7.14 11.52
C ASP A 78 -7.13 6.38 12.85
N ASN A 79 -5.97 5.74 13.06
CA ASN A 79 -5.61 4.97 14.23
C ASN A 79 -6.56 3.81 14.55
N ASP A 80 -7.14 3.20 13.52
CA ASP A 80 -8.01 2.03 13.67
C ASP A 80 -7.23 0.70 13.75
N GLY A 81 -5.92 0.75 13.52
CA GLY A 81 -5.02 -0.40 13.56
C GLY A 81 -4.90 -1.14 12.22
N LYS A 82 -5.46 -0.59 11.15
CA LYS A 82 -5.18 -0.96 9.76
C LYS A 82 -4.32 0.12 9.09
N PRO A 83 -3.38 -0.29 8.24
CA PRO A 83 -2.69 0.64 7.35
C PRO A 83 -3.64 1.39 6.41
N ASP A 84 -3.28 2.62 6.06
CA ASP A 84 -4.05 3.46 5.14
C ASP A 84 -4.26 2.77 3.77
N TYR A 85 -3.24 2.09 3.23
CA TYR A 85 -3.32 1.37 1.94
C TYR A 85 -4.31 0.17 1.90
N LEU A 86 -4.97 -0.18 3.01
CA LEU A 86 -5.97 -1.27 3.06
C LEU A 86 -7.39 -0.76 3.31
N ILE A 87 -7.59 0.55 3.38
CA ILE A 87 -8.86 1.14 3.74
C ILE A 87 -9.11 2.39 2.91
N SER A 88 -10.15 2.36 2.06
CA SER A 88 -10.48 3.51 1.20
C SER A 88 -10.43 4.83 1.98
N THR A 89 -9.35 5.57 1.80
CA THR A 89 -9.12 6.81 2.52
C THR A 89 -9.90 7.88 1.78
N LEU A 90 -11.18 8.02 2.14
CA LEU A 90 -11.93 9.22 1.82
C LEU A 90 -11.16 10.42 2.39
N THR A 91 -10.39 11.08 1.54
CA THR A 91 -9.77 12.36 1.88
C THR A 91 -10.79 13.24 2.60
N THR A 92 -10.36 13.84 3.73
CA THR A 92 -11.02 14.95 4.45
C THR A 92 -11.82 14.60 5.72
N THR A 93 -11.14 14.58 6.87
CA THR A 93 -11.63 15.36 8.04
C THR A 93 -10.80 16.63 8.20
N ALA A 94 -10.98 17.54 7.23
CA ALA A 94 -11.04 18.96 7.53
C ALA A 94 -12.49 19.43 7.29
N TYR A 95 -13.38 19.19 8.28
CA TYR A 95 -14.66 19.85 8.61
C TYR A 95 -15.56 18.82 9.35
N SER A 96 -16.10 18.99 10.57
CA SER A 96 -16.45 20.17 11.35
C SER A 96 -16.60 19.82 12.85
N MET A 97 -16.35 20.82 13.71
CA MET A 97 -16.95 21.10 15.04
C MET A 97 -15.94 21.33 16.18
N LEU A 98 -15.19 22.45 16.13
CA LEU A 98 -15.29 23.60 17.05
C LEU A 98 -14.34 24.74 16.64
#